data_AF-A0A2H3E521-F1
#
_entry.id   AF-A0A2H3E521-F1
#
_cell.length_a   1.000
_cell.length_b   1.000
_cell.length_c   1.000
_cell.angle_alpha   90.00
_cell.angle_beta   90.00
_cell.angle_gamma   90.00
#
_symmetry.space_group_name_H-M   'P 1'
#
loop_
_entity.id
_entity.type
_entity.pdbx_description
1 polymer ?
#
loop_
_entity_poly.entity_id
_entity_poly.type
_entity_poly.pdbx_seq_one_letter_code
_entity_poly.pdbx_strand_id
1 'polypeptide(L)'
;MSPRPGFELGVAKGRNSPEILVLGLVTLEDAEQLFDIFYKHINPFIALLDPVLLTPKSTLARCPVLFTVICAIASRYHPRKSSIYSIVMHFAKNSAANALVLDEMKSVELCQAHILMSIYAVPERSWDRDQSWLYTGLAVSIATALHLDQTPKINLVTENEERECLNRVRVWKICHLLDQAVAIQLGKPCMMKEDTVIRHSGEWYRQSLYNLDYDVFMCGYSVLLRIVVRFYEEVSLRRGEPINSERGNLRDVIMRYDGEIEIFKEEWKRKFKAGGAHHGAMLRRSELHFFVAYFRLVMFSFGFHQVFHAGIEAWYDYFFIKCFEYAKSVIRCMNEDLTPSGFMRYAPDHHFMCAAFAVVFLFKLLRPEFSSLLDKADKDESVKLIGILIDKFSSSDVAVDDRHTPKLYARFLATALGNYQKTQGTAPGSSQIVLPVNTGASRSVAGETDKENSDNWRKSYVAQGCDSAGLTYWPEAAHAMGSWPKLFGSDAALLHIMDGNQNIDGNDGAGGQPGNIEDEMITSLQSLDNPEWLQGMFMPGFMWNSSERG
;
A
#
# COMPACT_ATOMS: atom_id res chain seq x y z
N MET A 1 -23.75 25.10 -40.28
CA MET A 1 -22.66 25.29 -39.30
C MET A 1 -23.30 25.58 -37.96
N SER A 2 -23.19 24.67 -37.00
CA SER A 2 -23.70 24.87 -35.63
C SER A 2 -22.52 25.21 -34.72
N PRO A 3 -22.64 26.14 -33.75
CA PRO A 3 -21.56 26.44 -32.83
C PRO A 3 -21.26 25.24 -31.93
N ARG A 4 -19.99 24.98 -31.65
CA ARG A 4 -19.60 24.02 -30.59
C ARG A 4 -19.92 24.64 -29.22
N PRO A 5 -20.32 23.85 -28.21
CA PRO A 5 -20.45 24.36 -26.84
C PRO A 5 -19.07 24.84 -26.37
N GLY A 6 -19.00 26.08 -25.86
CA GLY A 6 -17.79 26.59 -25.25
C GLY A 6 -17.54 25.92 -23.89
N PHE A 7 -16.28 25.76 -23.52
CA PHE A 7 -15.92 25.59 -22.11
C PHE A 7 -16.28 26.87 -21.38
N GLU A 8 -17.30 26.85 -20.53
CA GLU A 8 -17.48 27.88 -19.53
C GLU A 8 -16.33 27.75 -18.52
N LEU A 9 -15.46 28.76 -18.45
CA LEU A 9 -14.67 28.98 -17.23
C LEU A 9 -15.68 29.16 -16.10
N GLY A 10 -15.73 28.23 -15.16
CA GLY A 10 -16.65 28.27 -14.03
C GLY A 10 -16.56 29.63 -13.33
N VAL A 11 -17.63 30.42 -13.47
CA VAL A 11 -17.73 31.75 -12.86
C VAL A 11 -17.60 31.57 -11.36
N ALA A 12 -16.64 32.28 -10.76
CA ALA A 12 -16.32 32.17 -9.34
C ALA A 12 -17.48 32.65 -8.45
N LYS A 13 -18.45 31.77 -8.19
CA LYS A 13 -19.31 31.87 -7.01
C LYS A 13 -18.40 31.84 -5.78
N GLY A 14 -18.69 32.73 -4.83
CA GLY A 14 -17.73 33.14 -3.80
C GLY A 14 -17.08 31.97 -3.07
N ARG A 15 -15.78 31.77 -3.30
CA ARG A 15 -14.98 30.85 -2.49
C ARG A 15 -14.88 31.40 -1.08
N ASN A 16 -15.66 30.81 -0.18
CA ASN A 16 -15.49 31.02 1.25
C ASN A 16 -14.02 30.72 1.61
N SER A 17 -13.43 31.60 2.42
CA SER A 17 -12.06 31.36 2.89
C SER A 17 -12.01 30.06 3.71
N PRO A 18 -10.93 29.25 3.62
CA PRO A 18 -10.79 28.03 4.39
C PRO A 18 -11.11 28.25 5.88
N GLU A 19 -11.91 27.36 6.47
CA GLU A 19 -12.29 27.43 7.88
C GLU A 19 -11.07 27.53 8.80
N ILE A 20 -9.95 26.90 8.42
CA ILE A 20 -8.68 26.95 9.15
C ILE A 20 -8.04 28.35 9.24
N LEU A 21 -8.34 29.23 8.27
CA LEU A 21 -7.95 30.65 8.29
C LEU A 21 -8.99 31.48 9.05
N VAL A 22 -10.28 31.24 8.82
CA VAL A 22 -11.39 31.95 9.46
C VAL A 22 -11.39 31.77 10.99
N LEU A 23 -11.06 30.56 11.45
CA LEU A 23 -10.95 30.21 12.87
C LEU A 23 -9.58 30.58 13.48
N GLY A 24 -8.65 31.16 12.70
CA GLY A 24 -7.32 31.56 13.17
C GLY A 24 -6.38 30.39 13.57
N LEU A 25 -6.72 29.15 13.22
CA LEU A 25 -5.88 27.97 13.48
C LEU A 25 -4.56 28.06 12.71
N VAL A 26 -4.63 28.57 11.49
CA VAL A 26 -3.50 28.82 10.58
C VAL A 26 -3.59 30.28 10.13
N THR A 27 -2.53 31.06 10.37
CA THR A 27 -2.36 32.40 9.78
C THR A 27 -1.74 32.29 8.38
N LEU A 28 -1.67 33.40 7.64
CA LEU A 28 -0.96 33.41 6.35
C LEU A 28 0.55 33.16 6.52
N GLU A 29 1.15 33.64 7.62
CA GLU A 29 2.56 33.38 7.95
C GLU A 29 2.79 31.91 8.34
N ASP A 30 1.88 31.30 9.11
CA ASP A 30 1.91 29.85 9.35
C ASP A 30 1.82 29.07 8.03
N ALA A 31 0.96 29.49 7.10
CA ALA A 31 0.77 28.81 5.82
C ALA A 31 2.05 28.81 4.96
N GLU A 32 2.83 29.90 4.96
CA GLU A 32 4.13 29.95 4.30
C GLU A 32 5.10 28.91 4.92
N GLN A 33 5.22 28.88 6.25
CA GLN A 33 6.08 27.92 6.96
C GLN A 33 5.63 26.46 6.77
N LEU A 34 4.32 26.20 6.68
CA LEU A 34 3.76 24.88 6.43
C LEU A 34 4.01 24.41 4.99
N PHE A 35 3.90 25.29 4.00
CA PHE A 35 4.24 24.98 2.62
C PHE A 35 5.76 24.75 2.44
N ASP A 36 6.62 25.47 3.17
CA ASP A 36 8.06 25.23 3.19
C ASP A 36 8.39 23.83 3.72
N ILE A 37 7.78 23.41 4.84
CA ILE A 37 7.89 22.03 5.35
C ILE A 37 7.41 21.04 4.29
N PHE A 38 6.26 21.30 3.66
CA PHE A 38 5.71 20.43 2.63
C PHE A 38 6.68 20.25 1.46
N TYR A 39 7.17 21.33 0.84
CA TYR A 39 8.06 21.23 -0.32
C TYR A 39 9.45 20.69 0.02
N LYS A 40 9.97 20.98 1.21
CA LYS A 40 11.30 20.53 1.63
C LYS A 40 11.35 19.07 2.08
N HIS A 41 10.28 18.55 2.68
CA HIS A 41 10.30 17.26 3.36
C HIS A 41 9.20 16.26 2.94
N ILE A 42 8.05 16.73 2.45
CA ILE A 42 6.88 15.88 2.14
C ILE A 42 6.75 15.63 0.63
N ASN A 43 6.74 16.69 -0.19
CA ASN A 43 6.71 16.57 -1.65
C ASN A 43 7.87 15.73 -2.23
N PRO A 44 9.08 15.66 -1.64
CA PRO A 44 10.12 14.72 -2.08
C PRO A 44 9.74 13.25 -2.00
N PHE A 45 8.77 12.83 -1.15
CA PHE A 45 8.23 11.46 -1.13
C PHE A 45 7.19 11.21 -2.22
N ILE A 46 6.48 12.24 -2.68
CA ILE A 46 5.32 12.09 -3.57
C ILE A 46 5.65 12.47 -5.02
N ALA A 47 6.45 13.50 -5.23
CA ALA A 47 6.71 14.15 -6.51
C ALA A 47 5.41 14.60 -7.21
N LEU A 48 4.48 15.23 -6.49
CA LEU A 48 3.15 15.58 -7.00
C LEU A 48 3.01 17.06 -7.39
N LEU A 49 3.44 17.98 -6.52
CA LEU A 49 3.19 19.41 -6.68
C LEU A 49 4.41 20.13 -7.25
N ASP A 50 4.17 21.08 -8.15
CA ASP A 50 5.19 22.01 -8.66
C ASP A 50 5.19 23.29 -7.80
N PRO A 51 6.30 23.64 -7.12
CA PRO A 51 6.37 24.81 -6.23
C PRO A 51 6.24 26.14 -6.97
N VAL A 52 6.49 26.20 -8.28
CA VAL A 52 6.33 27.41 -9.10
C VAL A 52 4.84 27.65 -9.38
N LEU A 53 4.06 26.60 -9.65
CA LEU A 53 2.62 26.70 -9.89
C LEU A 53 1.82 26.88 -8.59
N LEU A 54 2.19 26.18 -7.53
CA LEU A 54 1.39 25.96 -6.32
C LEU A 54 2.04 26.54 -5.05
N THR A 55 2.40 27.81 -5.13
CA THR A 55 2.70 28.67 -3.95
C THR A 55 1.52 28.69 -2.96
N PRO A 56 1.69 29.09 -1.69
CA PRO A 56 0.59 29.23 -0.73
C PRO A 56 -0.56 30.09 -1.27
N LYS A 57 -0.22 31.24 -1.86
CA LYS A 57 -1.16 32.21 -2.42
C LYS A 57 -1.89 31.69 -3.67
N SER A 58 -1.16 31.11 -4.62
CA SER A 58 -1.79 30.56 -5.84
C SER A 58 -2.63 29.33 -5.51
N THR A 59 -2.20 28.48 -4.58
CA THR A 59 -2.97 27.31 -4.13
C THR A 59 -4.26 27.72 -3.42
N LEU A 60 -4.19 28.70 -2.50
CA LEU A 60 -5.39 29.24 -1.84
C LEU A 60 -6.39 29.80 -2.85
N ALA A 61 -5.92 30.52 -3.87
CA ALA A 61 -6.77 31.07 -4.93
C ALA A 61 -7.33 30.00 -5.88
N ARG A 62 -6.55 28.96 -6.23
CA ARG A 62 -6.91 27.90 -7.19
C ARG A 62 -7.72 26.76 -6.59
N CYS A 63 -7.44 26.36 -5.34
CA CYS A 63 -8.13 25.28 -4.64
C CYS A 63 -7.95 25.39 -3.12
N PRO A 64 -8.92 26.02 -2.41
CA PRO A 64 -8.96 26.08 -0.95
C PRO A 64 -8.85 24.71 -0.26
N VAL A 65 -9.36 23.64 -0.89
CA VAL A 65 -9.25 22.26 -0.40
C VAL A 65 -7.79 21.81 -0.37
N LEU A 66 -7.07 21.93 -1.49
CA LEU A 66 -5.65 21.53 -1.57
C LEU A 66 -4.80 22.35 -0.59
N PHE A 67 -5.05 23.65 -0.46
CA PHE A 67 -4.41 24.49 0.54
C PHE A 67 -4.62 23.94 1.96
N THR A 68 -5.86 23.59 2.30
CA THR A 68 -6.22 23.03 3.61
C THR A 68 -5.55 21.67 3.85
N VAL A 69 -5.49 20.80 2.85
CA VAL A 69 -4.82 19.49 2.92
C VAL A 69 -3.30 19.63 3.12
N ILE A 70 -2.63 20.53 2.39
CA ILE A 70 -1.19 20.79 2.55
C ILE A 70 -0.90 21.29 3.97
N CYS A 71 -1.66 22.29 4.44
CA CYS A 71 -1.55 22.80 5.80
C CYS A 71 -1.83 21.72 6.86
N ALA A 72 -2.84 20.86 6.65
CA ALA A 72 -3.14 19.74 7.54
C ALA A 72 -1.95 18.80 7.68
N ILE A 73 -1.46 18.25 6.56
CA ILE A 73 -0.38 17.26 6.57
C ILE A 73 0.92 17.88 7.14
N ALA A 74 1.29 19.08 6.71
CA ALA A 74 2.49 19.74 7.20
C ALA A 74 2.43 20.13 8.68
N SER A 75 1.24 20.45 9.22
CA SER A 75 1.08 20.89 10.61
C SER A 75 1.55 19.84 11.61
N ARG A 76 1.40 18.55 11.30
CA ARG A 76 1.87 17.44 12.14
C ARG A 76 3.36 17.56 12.48
N TYR A 77 4.16 18.02 11.54
CA TYR A 77 5.61 18.08 11.67
C TYR A 77 6.13 19.45 12.13
N HIS A 78 5.27 20.46 12.19
CA HIS A 78 5.64 21.81 12.61
C HIS A 78 5.75 21.91 14.14
N PRO A 79 6.91 22.32 14.71
CA PRO A 79 7.15 22.24 16.16
C PRO A 79 6.14 22.96 17.07
N ARG A 80 5.47 24.00 16.58
CA ARG A 80 4.46 24.78 17.33
C ARG A 80 3.01 24.46 16.94
N LYS A 81 2.77 23.66 15.89
CA LYS A 81 1.43 23.42 15.30
C LYS A 81 1.08 21.92 15.16
N SER A 82 1.93 21.01 15.64
CA SER A 82 1.61 19.57 15.70
C SER A 82 0.31 19.25 16.44
N SER A 83 -0.03 20.04 17.46
CA SER A 83 -1.25 19.92 18.26
C SER A 83 -2.55 20.17 17.48
N ILE A 84 -2.52 20.96 16.40
CA ILE A 84 -3.74 21.24 15.59
C ILE A 84 -3.94 20.23 14.45
N TYR A 85 -3.01 19.29 14.23
CA TYR A 85 -3.05 18.33 13.12
C TYR A 85 -4.38 17.61 12.95
N SER A 86 -4.92 17.02 14.02
CA SER A 86 -6.19 16.29 13.99
C SER A 86 -7.38 17.18 13.60
N ILE A 87 -7.39 18.41 14.12
CA ILE A 87 -8.44 19.41 13.88
C ILE A 87 -8.37 19.91 12.43
N VAL A 88 -7.18 20.30 11.95
CA VAL A 88 -6.98 20.79 10.57
C VAL A 88 -7.23 19.67 9.55
N MET A 89 -6.88 18.42 9.88
CA MET A 89 -7.20 17.26 9.05
C MET A 89 -8.70 16.94 9.01
N HIS A 90 -9.43 17.14 10.11
CA HIS A 90 -10.90 17.06 10.09
C HIS A 90 -11.51 18.11 9.15
N PHE A 91 -11.05 19.37 9.21
CA PHE A 91 -11.46 20.41 8.26
C PHE A 91 -11.08 20.06 6.81
N ALA A 92 -9.92 19.44 6.58
CA ALA A 92 -9.52 18.97 5.26
C ALA A 92 -10.47 17.87 4.72
N LYS A 93 -10.79 16.85 5.54
CA LYS A 93 -11.78 15.81 5.21
C LYS A 93 -13.16 16.41 4.88
N ASN A 94 -13.67 17.31 5.73
CA ASN A 94 -14.96 17.98 5.54
C ASN A 94 -14.98 18.85 4.26
N SER A 95 -13.94 19.66 4.05
CA SER A 95 -13.82 20.55 2.89
C SER A 95 -13.73 19.76 1.57
N ALA A 96 -13.00 18.63 1.54
CA ALA A 96 -12.93 17.76 0.37
C ALA A 96 -14.28 17.11 0.03
N ALA A 97 -15.03 16.65 1.04
CA ALA A 97 -16.36 16.09 0.85
C ALA A 97 -17.36 17.13 0.31
N ASN A 98 -17.41 18.31 0.92
CA ASN A 98 -18.31 19.39 0.49
C ASN A 98 -17.97 19.91 -0.92
N ALA A 99 -16.68 20.01 -1.26
CA ALA A 99 -16.24 20.41 -2.60
C ALA A 99 -16.71 19.46 -3.72
N LEU A 100 -16.86 18.16 -3.42
CA LEU A 100 -17.39 17.17 -4.37
C LEU A 100 -18.92 17.18 -4.43
N VAL A 101 -19.58 17.24 -3.28
CA VAL A 101 -21.03 17.02 -3.16
C VAL A 101 -21.86 18.29 -3.38
N LEU A 102 -21.36 19.45 -2.94
CA LEU A 102 -22.10 20.73 -2.95
C LEU A 102 -21.62 21.68 -4.04
N ASP A 103 -20.30 21.77 -4.24
CA ASP A 103 -19.70 22.69 -5.23
C ASP A 103 -19.47 22.04 -6.61
N GLU A 104 -19.70 20.73 -6.74
CA GLU A 104 -19.43 19.90 -7.93
C GLU A 104 -18.02 20.08 -8.55
N MET A 105 -17.03 20.49 -7.74
CA MET A 105 -15.71 20.88 -8.24
C MET A 105 -14.98 19.71 -8.88
N LYS A 106 -14.41 19.94 -10.06
CA LYS A 106 -13.49 19.03 -10.76
C LYS A 106 -12.29 19.84 -11.22
N SER A 107 -11.15 19.69 -10.55
CA SER A 107 -9.90 20.35 -10.91
C SER A 107 -8.70 19.45 -10.64
N VAL A 108 -7.56 19.77 -11.26
CA VAL A 108 -6.30 19.02 -11.09
C VAL A 108 -5.84 19.08 -9.63
N GLU A 109 -6.01 20.24 -8.99
CA GLU A 109 -5.69 20.48 -7.59
C GLU A 109 -6.61 19.71 -6.63
N LEU A 110 -7.88 19.53 -6.97
CA LEU A 110 -8.78 18.69 -6.17
C LEU A 110 -8.40 17.21 -6.28
N CYS A 111 -8.00 16.75 -7.46
CA CYS A 111 -7.41 15.41 -7.63
C CYS A 111 -6.13 15.27 -6.79
N GLN A 112 -5.23 16.26 -6.82
CA GLN A 112 -4.04 16.31 -5.98
C GLN A 112 -4.37 16.25 -4.48
N ALA A 113 -5.40 16.95 -4.02
CA ALA A 113 -5.84 16.91 -2.62
C ALA A 113 -6.22 15.47 -2.20
N HIS A 114 -6.97 14.75 -3.04
CA HIS A 114 -7.35 13.36 -2.78
C HIS A 114 -6.15 12.40 -2.82
N ILE A 115 -5.20 12.59 -3.74
CA ILE A 115 -3.92 11.85 -3.76
C ILE A 115 -3.16 12.04 -2.43
N LEU A 116 -3.04 13.29 -1.95
CA LEU A 116 -2.38 13.59 -0.68
C LEU A 116 -3.09 12.94 0.52
N MET A 117 -4.42 12.97 0.54
CA MET A 117 -5.23 12.35 1.60
C MET A 117 -5.19 10.82 1.57
N SER A 118 -4.98 10.20 0.41
CA SER A 118 -4.73 8.76 0.27
C SER A 118 -3.38 8.36 0.85
N ILE A 119 -2.31 9.11 0.54
CA ILE A 119 -0.93 8.78 0.96
C ILE A 119 -0.67 9.13 2.43
N TYR A 120 -1.26 10.22 2.91
CA TYR A 120 -1.13 10.73 4.29
C TYR A 120 -2.46 10.61 5.05
N ALA A 121 -3.15 9.49 4.86
CA ALA A 121 -4.34 9.16 5.64
C ALA A 121 -4.03 9.18 7.15
N VAL A 122 -5.03 9.57 7.95
CA VAL A 122 -4.96 9.41 9.40
C VAL A 122 -5.04 7.91 9.70
N PRO A 123 -4.15 7.31 10.50
CA PRO A 123 -4.29 5.91 10.91
C PRO A 123 -5.62 5.69 11.64
N GLU A 124 -6.53 4.94 11.02
CA GLU A 124 -7.85 4.60 11.56
C GLU A 124 -7.79 3.30 12.36
N ARG A 125 -8.64 3.15 13.38
CA ARG A 125 -8.65 1.97 14.28
C ARG A 125 -9.22 0.69 13.65
N SER A 126 -9.76 0.76 12.44
CA SER A 126 -10.38 -0.39 11.79
C SER A 126 -10.33 -0.27 10.27
N TRP A 127 -10.13 -1.40 9.59
CA TRP A 127 -9.92 -1.45 8.14
C TRP A 127 -11.17 -1.04 7.33
N ASP A 128 -12.36 -1.14 7.92
CA ASP A 128 -13.62 -0.64 7.35
C ASP A 128 -13.73 0.90 7.39
N ARG A 129 -12.92 1.56 8.23
CA ARG A 129 -12.83 3.02 8.33
C ARG A 129 -11.68 3.61 7.53
N ASP A 130 -10.72 2.79 7.06
CA ASP A 130 -9.66 3.27 6.18
C ASP A 130 -10.23 3.75 4.84
N GLN A 131 -10.07 5.05 4.59
CA GLN A 131 -10.53 5.72 3.39
C GLN A 131 -9.43 5.89 2.33
N SER A 132 -8.21 5.39 2.56
CA SER A 132 -7.06 5.59 1.67
C SER A 132 -7.35 5.13 0.23
N TRP A 133 -7.96 3.94 0.07
CA TRP A 133 -8.36 3.41 -1.24
C TRP A 133 -9.57 4.13 -1.84
N LEU A 134 -10.48 4.63 -1.01
CA LEU A 134 -11.61 5.46 -1.47
C LEU A 134 -11.12 6.80 -2.03
N TYR A 135 -10.16 7.44 -1.37
CA TYR A 135 -9.51 8.66 -1.87
C TYR A 135 -8.73 8.39 -3.16
N THR A 136 -8.07 7.22 -3.32
CA THR A 136 -7.50 6.81 -4.61
C THR A 136 -8.57 6.73 -5.69
N GLY A 137 -9.69 6.03 -5.42
CA GLY A 137 -10.81 5.93 -6.36
C GLY A 137 -11.38 7.28 -6.78
N LEU A 138 -11.58 8.19 -5.83
CA LEU A 138 -12.01 9.56 -6.09
C LEU A 138 -11.00 10.34 -6.94
N ALA A 139 -9.71 10.26 -6.62
CA ALA A 139 -8.65 10.89 -7.42
C ALA A 139 -8.64 10.38 -8.87
N VAL A 140 -8.73 9.07 -9.07
CA VAL A 140 -8.83 8.42 -10.39
C VAL A 140 -10.08 8.88 -11.14
N SER A 141 -11.25 8.93 -10.48
CA SER A 141 -12.50 9.41 -11.10
C SER A 141 -12.42 10.87 -11.54
N ILE A 142 -11.85 11.76 -10.71
CA ILE A 142 -11.65 13.18 -11.07
C ILE A 142 -10.66 13.29 -12.24
N ALA A 143 -9.54 12.57 -12.20
CA ALA A 143 -8.54 12.59 -13.26
C ALA A 143 -9.08 12.10 -14.62
N THR A 144 -9.92 11.05 -14.59
CA THR A 144 -10.60 10.53 -15.78
C THR A 144 -11.64 11.52 -16.30
N ALA A 145 -12.43 12.15 -15.42
CA ALA A 145 -13.42 13.17 -15.81
C ALA A 145 -12.78 14.45 -16.39
N LEU A 146 -11.52 14.72 -16.07
CA LEU A 146 -10.72 15.83 -16.62
C LEU A 146 -9.92 15.46 -17.88
N HIS A 147 -10.07 14.22 -18.36
CA HIS A 147 -9.30 13.65 -19.47
C HIS A 147 -7.79 13.86 -19.34
N LEU A 148 -7.22 13.51 -18.17
CA LEU A 148 -5.77 13.56 -17.93
C LEU A 148 -5.01 12.41 -18.60
N ASP A 149 -5.73 11.40 -19.12
CA ASP A 149 -5.22 10.27 -19.92
C ASP A 149 -4.70 10.68 -21.30
N GLN A 150 -5.08 11.86 -21.78
CA GLN A 150 -4.72 12.36 -23.10
C GLN A 150 -3.47 13.25 -23.02
N THR A 151 -2.39 12.85 -23.68
CA THR A 151 -1.18 13.69 -23.81
C THR A 151 -1.57 15.03 -24.47
N PRO A 152 -1.37 16.18 -23.82
CA PRO A 152 -1.72 17.46 -24.42
C PRO A 152 -0.84 17.73 -25.64
N LYS A 153 -1.45 17.81 -26.84
CA LYS A 153 -0.78 18.35 -28.03
C LYS A 153 -0.72 19.86 -27.90
N ILE A 154 0.39 20.39 -27.39
CA ILE A 154 0.54 21.84 -27.24
C ILE A 154 1.84 22.29 -27.91
N ASN A 155 1.71 23.27 -28.81
CA ASN A 155 2.82 24.13 -29.22
C ASN A 155 3.04 25.09 -28.05
N LEU A 156 3.81 24.66 -27.05
CA LEU A 156 3.98 25.38 -25.78
C LEU A 156 4.76 26.67 -26.01
N VAL A 157 4.16 27.81 -25.67
CA VAL A 157 4.75 29.14 -25.92
C VAL A 157 5.38 29.69 -24.64
N THR A 158 4.89 29.28 -23.47
CA THR A 158 5.34 29.79 -22.16
C THR A 158 5.69 28.67 -21.17
N GLU A 159 6.61 28.98 -20.24
CA GLU A 159 6.96 28.09 -19.12
C GLU A 159 5.72 27.65 -18.33
N ASN A 160 4.79 28.57 -18.07
CA ASN A 160 3.61 28.28 -17.25
C ASN A 160 2.69 27.25 -17.93
N GLU A 161 2.44 27.36 -19.23
CA GLU A 161 1.68 26.36 -19.99
C GLU A 161 2.36 24.99 -19.98
N GLU A 162 3.69 24.96 -20.07
CA GLU A 162 4.48 23.72 -20.07
C GLU A 162 4.45 23.05 -18.69
N ARG A 163 4.61 23.83 -17.62
CA ARG A 163 4.43 23.33 -16.24
C ARG A 163 3.02 22.79 -16.01
N GLU A 164 1.97 23.44 -16.50
CA GLU A 164 0.59 22.92 -16.39
C GLU A 164 0.39 21.62 -17.17
N CYS A 165 0.99 21.50 -18.36
CA CYS A 165 1.01 20.26 -19.12
C CYS A 165 1.68 19.12 -18.33
N LEU A 166 2.88 19.38 -17.79
CA LEU A 166 3.60 18.43 -16.94
C LEU A 166 2.80 18.06 -15.68
N ASN A 167 2.16 19.05 -15.03
CA ASN A 167 1.33 18.87 -13.84
C ASN A 167 0.17 17.89 -14.10
N ARG A 168 -0.53 18.04 -15.24
CA ARG A 168 -1.60 17.10 -15.66
C ARG A 168 -1.07 15.67 -15.82
N VAL A 169 0.05 15.49 -16.53
CA VAL A 169 0.66 14.15 -16.75
C VAL A 169 1.18 13.55 -15.44
N ARG A 170 1.76 14.37 -14.55
CA ARG A 170 2.25 13.97 -13.23
C ARG A 170 1.14 13.42 -12.35
N VAL A 171 0.00 14.10 -12.31
CA VAL A 171 -1.21 13.67 -11.57
C VAL A 171 -1.75 12.35 -12.13
N TRP A 172 -1.91 12.23 -13.46
CA TRP A 172 -2.37 10.98 -14.08
C TRP A 172 -1.47 9.78 -13.74
N LYS A 173 -0.15 9.97 -13.80
CA LYS A 173 0.82 8.94 -13.43
C LYS A 173 0.75 8.55 -11.97
N ILE A 174 0.63 9.51 -11.04
CA ILE A 174 0.52 9.19 -9.62
C ILE A 174 -0.78 8.46 -9.30
N CYS A 175 -1.91 8.83 -9.92
CA CYS A 175 -3.14 8.04 -9.83
C CYS A 175 -2.91 6.57 -10.22
N HIS A 176 -2.23 6.32 -11.34
CA HIS A 176 -1.92 4.97 -11.79
C HIS A 176 -0.97 4.20 -10.84
N LEU A 177 0.06 4.88 -10.32
CA LEU A 177 0.99 4.30 -9.34
C LEU A 177 0.29 3.91 -8.03
N LEU A 178 -0.59 4.76 -7.51
CA LEU A 178 -1.34 4.47 -6.29
C LEU A 178 -2.35 3.35 -6.49
N ASP A 179 -3.07 3.36 -7.62
CA ASP A 179 -3.99 2.28 -7.97
C ASP A 179 -3.25 0.92 -8.03
N GLN A 180 -2.12 0.84 -8.75
CA GLN A 180 -1.30 -0.38 -8.81
C GLN A 180 -0.77 -0.81 -7.44
N ALA A 181 -0.19 0.12 -6.67
CA ALA A 181 0.40 -0.21 -5.37
C ALA A 181 -0.66 -0.72 -4.37
N VAL A 182 -1.82 -0.06 -4.29
CA VAL A 182 -2.91 -0.46 -3.40
C VAL A 182 -3.62 -1.72 -3.90
N ALA A 183 -3.75 -1.91 -5.22
CA ALA A 183 -4.28 -3.15 -5.81
C ALA A 183 -3.42 -4.35 -5.44
N ILE A 184 -2.09 -4.26 -5.60
CA ILE A 184 -1.14 -5.29 -5.16
C ILE A 184 -1.25 -5.51 -3.64
N GLN A 185 -1.23 -4.44 -2.84
CA GLN A 185 -1.24 -4.54 -1.37
C GLN A 185 -2.52 -5.17 -0.82
N LEU A 186 -3.68 -4.91 -1.42
CA LEU A 186 -4.98 -5.43 -0.96
C LEU A 186 -5.42 -6.72 -1.70
N GLY A 187 -4.62 -7.23 -2.64
CA GLY A 187 -5.00 -8.36 -3.50
C GLY A 187 -6.16 -8.06 -4.47
N LYS A 188 -6.45 -6.78 -4.72
CA LYS A 188 -7.60 -6.30 -5.53
C LYS A 188 -7.21 -6.08 -7.00
N PRO A 189 -8.16 -6.07 -7.95
CA PRO A 189 -7.89 -5.65 -9.32
C PRO A 189 -7.58 -4.14 -9.40
N CYS A 190 -6.69 -3.75 -10.31
CA CYS A 190 -6.43 -2.35 -10.63
C CYS A 190 -7.65 -1.69 -11.29
N MET A 191 -7.97 -0.45 -10.92
CA MET A 191 -9.01 0.36 -11.55
C MET A 191 -8.57 0.94 -12.89
N MET A 192 -7.28 1.29 -13.02
CA MET A 192 -6.68 1.95 -14.18
C MET A 192 -5.97 0.94 -15.08
N LYS A 193 -6.29 0.96 -16.38
CA LYS A 193 -5.56 0.22 -17.40
C LYS A 193 -4.32 0.99 -17.83
N GLU A 194 -3.28 0.30 -18.28
CA GLU A 194 -2.18 0.95 -18.99
C GLU A 194 -2.70 1.60 -20.28
N ASP A 195 -2.41 2.89 -20.45
CA ASP A 195 -2.66 3.69 -21.65
C ASP A 195 -1.36 4.09 -22.37
N THR A 196 -1.43 5.03 -23.31
CA THR A 196 -0.27 5.51 -24.08
C THR A 196 0.70 6.38 -23.25
N VAL A 197 0.18 7.21 -22.34
CA VAL A 197 0.97 8.06 -21.42
C VAL A 197 1.76 7.20 -20.44
N ILE A 198 1.12 6.15 -19.91
CA ILE A 198 1.75 5.19 -18.99
C ILE A 198 2.80 4.34 -19.72
N ARG A 199 2.50 3.79 -20.90
CA ARG A 199 3.46 2.91 -21.62
C ARG A 199 4.73 3.62 -22.05
N HIS A 200 4.64 4.88 -22.50
CA HIS A 200 5.80 5.67 -22.97
C HIS A 200 6.39 6.57 -21.86
N SER A 201 6.08 6.28 -20.60
CA SER A 201 6.45 7.10 -19.44
C SER A 201 7.92 7.10 -19.07
N GLY A 202 8.69 6.09 -19.50
CA GLY A 202 10.02 5.77 -18.96
C GLY A 202 11.09 6.87 -19.08
N GLU A 203 10.99 7.74 -20.08
CA GLU A 203 11.91 8.88 -20.30
C GLU A 203 11.21 10.25 -20.15
N TRP A 204 9.96 10.27 -19.67
CA TRP A 204 9.15 11.50 -19.55
C TRP A 204 9.82 12.58 -18.68
N TYR A 205 10.57 12.19 -17.66
CA TYR A 205 11.32 13.10 -16.78
C TYR A 205 12.42 13.91 -17.48
N ARG A 206 12.69 13.66 -18.77
CA ARG A 206 13.63 14.40 -19.62
C ARG A 206 12.96 15.18 -20.75
N GLN A 207 11.63 15.19 -20.82
CA GLN A 207 10.91 15.81 -21.94
C GLN A 207 10.90 17.34 -21.86
N SER A 208 11.09 17.91 -20.67
CA SER A 208 11.07 19.34 -20.42
C SER A 208 12.21 19.79 -19.52
N LEU A 209 12.63 21.05 -19.69
CA LEU A 209 13.49 21.79 -18.78
C LEU A 209 12.82 22.02 -17.40
N TYR A 210 11.49 21.97 -17.36
CA TYR A 210 10.65 22.26 -16.20
C TYR A 210 10.14 20.99 -15.50
N ASN A 211 10.60 19.80 -15.92
CA ASN A 211 10.44 18.58 -15.12
C ASN A 211 11.07 18.79 -13.73
N LEU A 212 10.46 18.21 -12.70
CA LEU A 212 11.00 18.25 -11.35
C LEU A 212 12.10 17.21 -11.20
N ASP A 213 13.12 17.50 -10.39
CA ASP A 213 14.21 16.55 -10.06
C ASP A 213 13.70 15.17 -9.58
N TYR A 214 12.48 15.13 -9.02
CA TYR A 214 11.84 13.94 -8.50
C TYR A 214 11.09 13.11 -9.57
N ASP A 215 10.82 13.66 -10.76
CA ASP A 215 10.04 13.00 -11.83
C ASP A 215 10.73 11.71 -12.33
N VAL A 216 12.06 11.61 -12.23
CA VAL A 216 12.83 10.39 -12.55
C VAL A 216 12.44 9.22 -11.64
N PHE A 217 12.15 9.47 -10.36
CA PHE A 217 11.72 8.43 -9.43
C PHE A 217 10.37 7.86 -9.81
N MET A 218 9.41 8.73 -10.12
CA MET A 218 8.07 8.33 -10.57
C MET A 218 8.14 7.40 -11.80
N CYS A 219 8.99 7.74 -12.77
CA CYS A 219 9.19 6.91 -13.96
C CYS A 219 9.81 5.54 -13.62
N GLY A 220 10.82 5.51 -12.72
CA GLY A 220 11.45 4.26 -12.29
C GLY A 220 10.50 3.36 -11.48
N TYR A 221 9.79 3.94 -10.53
CA TYR A 221 8.81 3.22 -9.70
C TYR A 221 7.65 2.68 -10.54
N SER A 222 7.22 3.40 -11.59
CA SER A 222 6.24 2.90 -12.57
C SER A 222 6.74 1.65 -13.30
N VAL A 223 7.98 1.65 -13.78
CA VAL A 223 8.54 0.45 -14.45
C VAL A 223 8.64 -0.73 -13.47
N LEU A 224 9.04 -0.49 -12.22
CA LEU A 224 9.08 -1.53 -11.18
C LEU A 224 7.70 -2.11 -10.90
N LEU A 225 6.70 -1.28 -10.60
CA LEU A 225 5.33 -1.74 -10.34
C LEU A 225 4.75 -2.50 -11.54
N ARG A 226 5.01 -2.07 -12.79
CA ARG A 226 4.57 -2.80 -13.98
C ARG A 226 5.27 -4.16 -14.19
N ILE A 227 6.45 -4.39 -13.62
CA ILE A 227 7.04 -5.74 -13.54
C ILE A 227 6.28 -6.58 -12.50
N VAL A 228 5.99 -6.01 -11.33
CA VAL A 228 5.29 -6.69 -10.23
C VAL A 228 3.83 -7.01 -10.56
N VAL A 229 3.10 -6.10 -11.23
CA VAL A 229 1.72 -6.34 -11.69
C VAL A 229 1.68 -7.49 -12.69
N ARG A 230 2.58 -7.54 -13.69
CA ARG A 230 2.64 -8.66 -14.66
C ARG A 230 2.92 -10.00 -13.97
N PHE A 231 3.84 -10.01 -13.00
CA PHE A 231 4.06 -11.18 -12.15
C PHE A 231 2.77 -11.57 -11.40
N TYR A 232 2.09 -10.62 -10.78
CA TYR A 232 0.89 -10.87 -10.00
C TYR A 232 -0.28 -11.39 -10.85
N GLU A 233 -0.49 -10.83 -12.05
CA GLU A 233 -1.47 -11.30 -13.02
C GLU A 233 -1.16 -12.73 -13.48
N GLU A 234 0.08 -13.02 -13.87
CA GLU A 234 0.49 -14.36 -14.31
C GLU A 234 0.36 -15.41 -13.20
N VAL A 235 0.64 -15.03 -11.96
CA VAL A 235 0.45 -15.89 -10.77
C VAL A 235 -1.03 -16.06 -10.42
N SER A 236 -1.83 -15.01 -10.51
CA SER A 236 -3.26 -15.06 -10.16
C SER A 236 -4.08 -15.89 -11.15
N LEU A 237 -3.76 -15.81 -12.44
CA LEU A 237 -4.37 -16.64 -13.48
C LEU A 237 -4.14 -18.15 -13.27
N ARG A 238 -3.12 -18.54 -12.48
CA ARG A 238 -2.81 -19.94 -12.15
C ARG A 238 -3.60 -20.48 -10.95
N ARG A 239 -4.34 -19.66 -10.20
CA ARG A 239 -5.10 -20.09 -9.00
C ARG A 239 -6.18 -21.14 -9.27
N GLY A 240 -6.50 -21.44 -10.54
CA GLY A 240 -7.49 -22.45 -10.93
C GLY A 240 -6.98 -23.57 -11.86
N GLU A 241 -5.67 -23.66 -12.14
CA GLU A 241 -5.11 -24.77 -12.93
C GLU A 241 -4.57 -25.90 -12.02
N PRO A 242 -4.78 -27.19 -12.37
CA PRO A 242 -4.15 -28.30 -11.67
C PRO A 242 -2.62 -28.18 -11.71
N ILE A 243 -1.96 -28.55 -10.60
CA ILE A 243 -0.50 -28.46 -10.38
C ILE A 243 0.34 -29.15 -11.48
N ASN A 244 -0.27 -30.07 -12.24
CA ASN A 244 0.36 -30.84 -13.32
C ASN A 244 0.18 -30.25 -14.74
N SER A 245 -0.36 -29.02 -14.87
CA SER A 245 -0.43 -28.31 -16.17
C SER A 245 0.97 -27.99 -16.69
N GLU A 246 1.28 -28.36 -17.94
CA GLU A 246 2.60 -28.14 -18.58
C GLU A 246 2.96 -26.65 -18.81
N ARG A 247 2.13 -25.72 -18.34
CA ARG A 247 2.25 -24.25 -18.49
C ARG A 247 3.29 -23.62 -17.52
N GLY A 248 4.49 -24.18 -17.48
CA GLY A 248 5.71 -23.60 -16.87
C GLY A 248 5.69 -23.46 -15.34
N ASN A 249 6.70 -24.02 -14.67
CA ASN A 249 6.80 -24.04 -13.20
C ASN A 249 6.76 -22.62 -12.60
N LEU A 250 6.07 -22.39 -11.46
CA LEU A 250 6.08 -21.09 -10.76
C LEU A 250 7.50 -20.60 -10.50
N ARG A 251 8.43 -21.50 -10.18
CA ARG A 251 9.86 -21.20 -10.06
C ARG A 251 10.40 -20.44 -11.27
N ASP A 252 10.09 -20.90 -12.47
CA ASP A 252 10.59 -20.31 -13.72
C ASP A 252 9.98 -18.93 -13.98
N VAL A 253 8.75 -18.71 -13.48
CA VAL A 253 8.10 -17.39 -13.47
C VAL A 253 8.81 -16.44 -12.50
N ILE A 254 9.00 -16.86 -11.24
CA ILE A 254 9.68 -16.03 -10.22
C ILE A 254 11.11 -15.69 -10.67
N MET A 255 11.88 -16.67 -11.15
CA MET A 255 13.24 -16.47 -11.64
C MET A 255 13.30 -15.52 -12.84
N ARG A 256 12.34 -15.61 -13.78
CA ARG A 256 12.26 -14.70 -14.93
C ARG A 256 12.03 -13.25 -14.49
N TYR A 257 11.04 -13.01 -13.63
CA TYR A 257 10.75 -11.66 -13.15
C TYR A 257 11.82 -11.13 -12.19
N ASP A 258 12.51 -11.99 -11.41
CA ASP A 258 13.68 -11.59 -10.62
C ASP A 258 14.84 -11.11 -11.51
N GLY A 259 15.04 -11.78 -12.65
CA GLY A 259 15.97 -11.35 -13.70
C GLY A 259 15.57 -10.00 -14.32
N GLU A 260 14.29 -9.80 -14.64
CA GLU A 260 13.78 -8.49 -15.09
C GLU A 260 14.02 -7.39 -14.04
N ILE A 261 13.83 -7.68 -12.75
CA ILE A 261 14.10 -6.73 -11.66
C ILE A 261 15.60 -6.43 -11.51
N GLU A 262 16.51 -7.39 -11.74
CA GLU A 262 17.96 -7.10 -11.70
C GLU A 262 18.41 -6.21 -12.86
N ILE A 263 17.90 -6.48 -14.07
CA ILE A 263 18.15 -5.64 -15.26
C ILE A 263 17.62 -4.22 -14.99
N PHE A 264 16.39 -4.10 -14.50
CA PHE A 264 15.79 -2.83 -14.08
C PHE A 264 16.67 -2.10 -13.05
N LYS A 265 17.06 -2.78 -11.97
CA LYS A 265 17.87 -2.21 -10.89
C LYS A 265 19.17 -1.62 -11.42
N GLU A 266 19.92 -2.34 -12.25
CA GLU A 266 21.20 -1.84 -12.78
C GLU A 266 21.04 -0.79 -13.89
N GLU A 267 19.92 -0.77 -14.64
CA GLU A 267 19.57 0.34 -15.54
C GLU A 267 19.25 1.63 -14.77
N TRP A 268 18.35 1.54 -13.81
CA TRP A 268 17.86 2.71 -13.09
C TRP A 268 18.92 3.29 -12.15
N LYS A 269 19.72 2.44 -11.49
CA LYS A 269 20.93 2.86 -10.75
C LYS A 269 21.89 3.71 -11.60
N ARG A 270 21.99 3.48 -12.92
CA ARG A 270 22.74 4.37 -13.84
C ARG A 270 21.98 5.67 -14.10
N LYS A 271 20.67 5.62 -14.35
CA LYS A 271 19.81 6.83 -14.54
C LYS A 271 19.86 7.77 -13.33
N PHE A 272 19.72 7.27 -12.10
CA PHE A 272 19.82 8.09 -10.88
C PHE A 272 21.23 8.62 -10.61
N LYS A 273 22.30 7.96 -11.06
CA LYS A 273 23.68 8.48 -10.94
C LYS A 273 23.95 9.69 -11.83
N ALA A 274 23.18 9.86 -12.91
CA ALA A 274 23.26 11.03 -13.78
C ALA A 274 22.46 12.24 -13.25
N GLY A 275 21.62 12.05 -12.23
CA GLY A 275 20.91 13.14 -11.54
C GLY A 275 21.77 13.85 -10.50
N GLY A 276 21.46 15.13 -10.26
CA GLY A 276 22.21 16.01 -9.35
C GLY A 276 22.22 15.59 -7.88
N ALA A 277 23.06 16.27 -7.08
CA ALA A 277 23.33 15.94 -5.68
C ALA A 277 22.32 16.53 -4.67
N HIS A 278 21.11 16.91 -5.10
CA HIS A 278 20.12 17.53 -4.20
C HIS A 278 19.59 16.51 -3.17
N HIS A 279 19.28 16.96 -1.95
CA HIS A 279 18.99 16.07 -0.81
C HIS A 279 17.81 15.11 -1.07
N GLY A 280 16.74 15.59 -1.71
CA GLY A 280 15.61 14.74 -2.10
C GLY A 280 15.93 13.74 -3.21
N ALA A 281 16.92 14.02 -4.09
CA ALA A 281 17.37 13.06 -5.10
C ALA A 281 18.18 11.91 -4.48
N MET A 282 18.86 12.14 -3.35
CA MET A 282 19.48 11.07 -2.55
C MET A 282 18.42 10.15 -1.93
N LEU A 283 17.39 10.72 -1.29
CA LEU A 283 16.23 9.95 -0.77
C LEU A 283 15.66 9.03 -1.85
N ARG A 284 15.31 9.58 -3.03
CA ARG A 284 14.73 8.82 -4.13
C ARG A 284 15.58 7.63 -4.60
N ARG A 285 16.91 7.78 -4.60
CA ARG A 285 17.83 6.71 -5.00
C ARG A 285 17.78 5.55 -3.98
N SER A 286 17.75 5.86 -2.69
CA SER A 286 17.65 4.88 -1.61
C SER A 286 16.27 4.23 -1.57
N GLU A 287 15.18 4.99 -1.78
CA GLU A 287 13.82 4.46 -1.86
C GLU A 287 13.67 3.40 -2.95
N LEU A 288 14.24 3.61 -4.15
CA LEU A 288 14.10 2.60 -5.19
C LEU A 288 14.85 1.32 -4.84
N HIS A 289 15.99 1.40 -4.14
CA HIS A 289 16.69 0.21 -3.67
C HIS A 289 15.86 -0.56 -2.64
N PHE A 290 15.25 0.16 -1.69
CA PHE A 290 14.32 -0.39 -0.70
C PHE A 290 13.12 -1.08 -1.36
N PHE A 291 12.44 -0.43 -2.32
CA PHE A 291 11.29 -1.03 -3.00
C PHE A 291 11.67 -2.23 -3.88
N VAL A 292 12.85 -2.23 -4.52
CA VAL A 292 13.36 -3.41 -5.24
C VAL A 292 13.58 -4.59 -4.29
N ALA A 293 14.15 -4.36 -3.10
CA ALA A 293 14.30 -5.41 -2.09
C ALA A 293 12.95 -5.91 -1.57
N TYR A 294 11.99 -5.00 -1.33
CA TYR A 294 10.65 -5.32 -0.85
C TYR A 294 9.86 -6.16 -1.85
N PHE A 295 9.74 -5.73 -3.11
CA PHE A 295 8.96 -6.50 -4.10
C PHE A 295 9.58 -7.85 -4.42
N ARG A 296 10.92 -7.99 -4.36
CA ARG A 296 11.58 -9.29 -4.41
C ARG A 296 11.22 -10.18 -3.25
N LEU A 297 11.22 -9.67 -2.01
CA LEU A 297 10.74 -10.43 -0.86
C LEU A 297 9.30 -10.90 -1.06
N VAL A 298 8.39 -10.02 -1.51
CA VAL A 298 6.99 -10.37 -1.80
C VAL A 298 6.91 -11.49 -2.83
N MET A 299 7.58 -11.37 -3.98
CA MET A 299 7.58 -12.40 -5.03
C MET A 299 8.12 -13.75 -4.55
N PHE A 300 9.27 -13.76 -3.87
CA PHE A 300 9.88 -14.98 -3.37
C PHE A 300 9.09 -15.59 -2.20
N SER A 301 8.43 -14.77 -1.38
CA SER A 301 7.55 -15.26 -0.30
C SER A 301 6.39 -16.12 -0.84
N PHE A 302 5.84 -15.75 -2.00
CA PHE A 302 4.80 -16.51 -2.68
C PHE A 302 5.33 -17.88 -3.15
N GLY A 303 6.52 -17.89 -3.76
CA GLY A 303 7.19 -19.13 -4.17
C GLY A 303 7.54 -20.04 -3.00
N PHE A 304 8.09 -19.47 -1.92
CA PHE A 304 8.43 -20.20 -0.71
C PHE A 304 7.17 -20.81 -0.06
N HIS A 305 6.05 -20.09 -0.04
CA HIS A 305 4.79 -20.63 0.46
C HIS A 305 4.30 -21.85 -0.33
N GLN A 306 4.28 -21.77 -1.66
CA GLN A 306 3.85 -22.91 -2.48
C GLN A 306 4.80 -24.10 -2.33
N VAL A 307 6.12 -23.87 -2.32
CA VAL A 307 7.12 -24.94 -2.18
C VAL A 307 7.03 -25.64 -0.82
N PHE A 308 6.89 -24.88 0.27
CA PHE A 308 6.70 -25.42 1.62
C PHE A 308 5.39 -26.21 1.74
N HIS A 309 4.26 -25.64 1.31
CA HIS A 309 2.95 -26.28 1.44
C HIS A 309 2.76 -27.48 0.50
N ALA A 310 3.50 -27.55 -0.61
CA ALA A 310 3.54 -28.70 -1.50
C ALA A 310 4.59 -29.76 -1.12
N GLY A 311 5.42 -29.52 -0.11
CA GLY A 311 6.48 -30.45 0.33
C GLY A 311 7.60 -30.66 -0.70
N ILE A 312 7.88 -29.67 -1.56
CA ILE A 312 8.85 -29.81 -2.66
C ILE A 312 10.27 -29.49 -2.16
N GLU A 313 10.90 -30.47 -1.49
CA GLU A 313 12.23 -30.31 -0.87
C GLU A 313 13.30 -29.77 -1.82
N ALA A 314 13.30 -30.19 -3.10
CA ALA A 314 14.34 -29.87 -4.08
C ALA A 314 14.60 -28.38 -4.36
N TRP A 315 13.69 -27.48 -3.96
CA TRP A 315 13.83 -26.03 -4.13
C TRP A 315 13.70 -25.25 -2.82
N TYR A 316 13.51 -25.94 -1.70
CA TYR A 316 13.18 -25.36 -0.41
C TYR A 316 14.28 -24.41 0.09
N ASP A 317 15.52 -24.90 0.15
CA ASP A 317 16.70 -24.14 0.57
C ASP A 317 16.92 -22.88 -0.29
N TYR A 318 16.71 -22.99 -1.60
CA TYR A 318 16.87 -21.87 -2.53
C TYR A 318 15.86 -20.74 -2.24
N PHE A 319 14.57 -21.07 -2.10
CA PHE A 319 13.55 -20.09 -1.76
C PHE A 319 13.73 -19.53 -0.34
N PHE A 320 14.13 -20.38 0.61
CA PHE A 320 14.44 -19.96 1.98
C PHE A 320 15.56 -18.91 1.99
N ILE A 321 16.72 -19.22 1.39
CA ILE A 321 17.88 -18.33 1.31
C ILE A 321 17.48 -17.00 0.66
N LYS A 322 16.74 -17.04 -0.46
CA LYS A 322 16.31 -15.81 -1.16
C LYS A 322 15.37 -14.96 -0.33
N CYS A 323 14.36 -15.54 0.31
CA CYS A 323 13.50 -14.79 1.23
C CYS A 323 14.30 -14.20 2.40
N PHE A 324 15.25 -14.95 2.96
CA PHE A 324 16.08 -14.51 4.07
C PHE A 324 17.02 -13.35 3.68
N GLU A 325 17.69 -13.45 2.52
CA GLU A 325 18.51 -12.39 1.93
C GLU A 325 17.69 -11.11 1.70
N TYR A 326 16.53 -11.21 1.04
CA TYR A 326 15.71 -10.04 0.71
C TYR A 326 15.06 -9.42 1.96
N ALA A 327 14.64 -10.21 2.95
CA ALA A 327 14.14 -9.69 4.22
C ALA A 327 15.22 -8.91 4.98
N LYS A 328 16.44 -9.46 5.11
CA LYS A 328 17.59 -8.72 5.67
C LYS A 328 17.91 -7.47 4.83
N SER A 329 17.80 -7.54 3.50
CA SER A 329 18.05 -6.40 2.60
C SER A 329 17.07 -5.24 2.80
N VAL A 330 15.77 -5.49 2.93
CA VAL A 330 14.76 -4.45 3.21
C VAL A 330 15.06 -3.72 4.53
N ILE A 331 15.38 -4.48 5.58
CA ILE A 331 15.70 -3.94 6.91
C ILE A 331 17.01 -3.13 6.87
N ARG A 332 18.04 -3.60 6.16
CA ARG A 332 19.29 -2.85 5.95
C ARG A 332 19.04 -1.55 5.18
N CYS A 333 18.30 -1.56 4.07
CA CYS A 333 17.96 -0.34 3.32
C CYS A 333 17.26 0.70 4.22
N MET A 334 16.34 0.26 5.08
CA MET A 334 15.65 1.15 6.01
C MET A 334 16.58 1.71 7.11
N ASN A 335 17.47 0.86 7.64
CA ASN A 335 18.40 1.22 8.71
C ASN A 335 19.58 2.07 8.23
N GLU A 336 20.19 1.73 7.11
CA GLU A 336 21.49 2.24 6.65
C GLU A 336 21.34 3.40 5.67
N ASP A 337 20.30 3.39 4.84
CA ASP A 337 20.09 4.43 3.81
C ASP A 337 18.93 5.38 4.14
N LEU A 338 17.73 4.85 4.40
CA LEU A 338 16.52 5.68 4.51
C LEU A 338 16.45 6.46 5.82
N THR A 339 16.59 5.81 6.97
CA THR A 339 16.52 6.51 8.27
C THR A 339 17.59 7.60 8.41
N PRO A 340 18.87 7.36 8.09
CA PRO A 340 19.92 8.37 8.21
C PRO A 340 19.78 9.56 7.26
N SER A 341 18.90 9.49 6.25
CA SER A 341 18.61 10.62 5.36
C SER A 341 17.89 11.80 6.05
N GLY A 342 17.34 11.59 7.25
CA GLY A 342 16.54 12.60 7.97
C GLY A 342 15.12 12.81 7.42
N PHE A 343 14.75 12.15 6.32
CA PHE A 343 13.42 12.26 5.73
C PHE A 343 12.36 11.35 6.36
N MET A 344 12.76 10.24 7.01
CA MET A 344 11.78 9.25 7.52
C MET A 344 10.79 9.80 8.56
N ARG A 345 11.08 10.95 9.19
CA ARG A 345 10.11 11.69 10.01
C ARG A 345 8.83 12.05 9.25
N TYR A 346 8.91 12.23 7.94
CA TYR A 346 7.85 12.74 7.06
C TYR A 346 7.35 11.68 6.06
N ALA A 347 7.80 10.43 6.20
CA ALA A 347 7.48 9.36 5.26
C ALA A 347 6.00 8.93 5.35
N PRO A 348 5.38 8.53 4.23
CA PRO A 348 4.11 7.82 4.22
C PRO A 348 4.13 6.52 5.03
N ASP A 349 2.95 6.04 5.44
CA ASP A 349 2.78 4.77 6.17
C ASP A 349 3.42 3.56 5.45
N HIS A 350 3.26 3.50 4.13
CA HIS A 350 3.68 2.39 3.28
C HIS A 350 5.15 1.99 3.48
N HIS A 351 6.06 2.94 3.71
CA HIS A 351 7.48 2.66 3.97
C HIS A 351 7.69 1.86 5.27
N PHE A 352 6.92 2.18 6.32
CA PHE A 352 6.98 1.47 7.60
C PHE A 352 6.30 0.11 7.51
N MET A 353 5.18 0.02 6.79
CA MET A 353 4.49 -1.23 6.47
C MET A 353 5.41 -2.22 5.74
N CYS A 354 6.11 -1.78 4.68
CA CYS A 354 7.08 -2.60 3.95
C CYS A 354 8.21 -3.14 4.85
N ALA A 355 8.72 -2.30 5.77
CA ALA A 355 9.76 -2.71 6.72
C ALA A 355 9.22 -3.70 7.77
N ALA A 356 8.00 -3.46 8.29
CA ALA A 356 7.34 -4.36 9.24
C ALA A 356 7.02 -5.73 8.61
N PHE A 357 6.57 -5.76 7.34
CA PHE A 357 6.40 -7.00 6.60
C PHE A 357 7.70 -7.81 6.52
N ALA A 358 8.82 -7.17 6.19
CA ALA A 358 10.12 -7.84 6.15
C ALA A 358 10.55 -8.39 7.51
N VAL A 359 10.35 -7.66 8.60
CA VAL A 359 10.64 -8.14 9.96
C VAL A 359 9.74 -9.31 10.36
N VAL A 360 8.42 -9.22 10.12
CA VAL A 360 7.47 -10.30 10.42
C VAL A 360 7.80 -11.54 9.61
N PHE A 361 8.14 -11.39 8.31
CA PHE A 361 8.57 -12.52 7.49
C PHE A 361 9.88 -13.13 7.97
N LEU A 362 10.85 -12.30 8.39
CA LEU A 362 12.10 -12.76 8.97
C LEU A 362 11.87 -13.57 10.26
N PHE A 363 10.95 -13.15 11.15
CA PHE A 363 10.56 -13.96 12.31
C PHE A 363 9.94 -15.32 11.93
N LYS A 364 9.23 -15.42 10.81
CA LYS A 364 8.74 -16.73 10.30
C LYS A 364 9.92 -17.63 9.92
N LEU A 365 10.92 -17.09 9.21
CA LEU A 365 12.13 -17.83 8.81
C LEU A 365 13.03 -18.22 9.99
N LEU A 366 13.00 -17.48 11.10
CA LEU A 366 13.82 -17.74 12.30
C LEU A 366 13.28 -18.86 13.23
N ARG A 367 12.18 -19.54 12.87
CA ARG A 367 11.59 -20.60 13.71
C ARG A 367 12.49 -21.83 13.88
N PRO A 368 12.26 -22.63 14.95
CA PRO A 368 12.97 -23.90 15.14
C PRO A 368 12.88 -24.86 13.95
N GLU A 369 11.76 -24.84 13.21
CA GLU A 369 11.50 -25.63 11.99
C GLU A 369 12.56 -25.42 10.90
N PHE A 370 13.12 -24.21 10.79
CA PHE A 370 14.16 -23.86 9.80
C PHE A 370 15.57 -23.83 10.40
N SER A 371 15.74 -24.35 11.62
CA SER A 371 17.01 -24.24 12.37
C SER A 371 18.19 -24.97 11.72
N SER A 372 17.94 -25.93 10.83
CA SER A 372 18.94 -26.61 10.00
C SER A 372 19.49 -25.74 8.86
N LEU A 373 18.75 -24.73 8.43
CA LEU A 373 19.09 -23.80 7.34
C LEU A 373 19.71 -22.48 7.83
N LEU A 374 19.90 -22.34 9.14
CA LEU A 374 20.35 -21.12 9.80
C LEU A 374 21.48 -21.41 10.79
N ASP A 375 22.64 -20.80 10.58
CA ASP A 375 23.68 -20.79 11.59
C ASP A 375 23.33 -19.83 12.76
N LYS A 376 24.21 -19.74 13.75
CA LYS A 376 24.01 -18.83 14.89
C LYS A 376 24.21 -17.35 14.49
N ALA A 377 25.18 -17.06 13.62
CA ALA A 377 25.51 -15.70 13.21
C ALA A 377 24.35 -15.05 12.43
N ASP A 378 23.64 -15.82 11.60
CA ASP A 378 22.44 -15.38 10.88
C ASP A 378 21.29 -14.99 11.80
N LYS A 379 21.08 -15.76 12.88
CA LYS A 379 20.06 -15.46 13.90
C LYS A 379 20.43 -14.22 14.71
N ASP A 380 21.69 -14.15 15.15
CA ASP A 380 22.22 -13.02 15.92
C ASP A 380 22.21 -11.72 15.07
N GLU A 381 22.57 -11.80 13.79
CA GLU A 381 22.46 -10.68 12.84
C GLU A 381 21.01 -10.23 12.64
N SER A 382 20.09 -11.17 12.42
CA SER A 382 18.68 -10.85 12.20
C SER A 382 18.08 -10.13 13.41
N VAL A 383 18.31 -10.64 14.62
CA VAL A 383 17.87 -10.01 15.88
C VAL A 383 18.47 -8.61 16.03
N LYS A 384 19.76 -8.44 15.71
CA LYS A 384 20.45 -7.13 15.77
C LYS A 384 19.86 -6.13 14.76
N LEU A 385 19.59 -6.55 13.53
CA LEU A 385 18.99 -5.70 12.49
C LEU A 385 17.59 -5.22 12.89
N ILE A 386 16.79 -6.11 13.48
CA ILE A 386 15.44 -5.80 13.97
C ILE A 386 15.51 -4.84 15.17
N GLY A 387 16.41 -5.06 16.12
CA GLY A 387 16.62 -4.14 17.27
C GLY A 387 16.97 -2.71 16.82
N ILE A 388 17.95 -2.58 15.92
CA ILE A 388 18.36 -1.27 15.37
C ILE A 388 17.18 -0.56 14.67
N LEU A 389 16.29 -1.32 14.00
CA LEU A 389 15.12 -0.76 13.33
C LEU A 389 14.08 -0.24 14.34
N ILE A 390 13.81 -1.01 15.40
CA ILE A 390 12.89 -0.64 16.49
C ILE A 390 13.38 0.64 17.19
N ASP A 391 14.67 0.71 17.51
CA ASP A 391 15.29 1.88 18.14
C ASP A 391 15.17 3.12 17.24
N LYS A 392 15.44 2.96 15.94
CA LYS A 392 15.34 4.02 14.93
C LYS A 392 13.91 4.54 14.74
N PHE A 393 12.94 3.66 14.60
CA PHE A 393 11.53 4.03 14.51
C PHE A 393 11.00 4.62 15.83
N SER A 394 11.61 4.28 16.97
CA SER A 394 11.29 4.82 18.29
C SER A 394 11.91 6.19 18.58
N SER A 395 12.93 6.61 17.81
CA SER A 395 13.72 7.81 18.10
C SER A 395 12.93 9.09 17.85
N SER A 396 13.31 10.17 18.54
CA SER A 396 12.75 11.51 18.33
C SER A 396 13.04 12.10 16.95
N ASP A 397 13.97 11.52 16.19
CA ASP A 397 14.29 11.96 14.83
C ASP A 397 13.21 11.49 13.85
N VAL A 398 12.68 10.28 14.04
CA VAL A 398 11.68 9.64 13.16
C VAL A 398 10.25 9.74 13.72
N ALA A 399 10.06 9.51 15.01
CA ALA A 399 8.78 9.67 15.68
C ALA A 399 8.54 11.12 16.10
N VAL A 400 7.36 11.67 15.76
CA VAL A 400 6.91 12.98 16.26
C VAL A 400 6.34 12.85 17.68
N ASP A 401 5.56 11.80 17.91
CA ASP A 401 4.79 11.52 19.11
C ASP A 401 4.45 10.02 19.19
N ASP A 402 3.85 9.57 20.30
CA ASP A 402 3.46 8.16 20.52
C ASP A 402 2.30 7.66 19.65
N ARG A 403 1.65 8.55 18.90
CA ARG A 403 0.60 8.26 17.91
C ARG A 403 1.12 8.39 16.47
N HIS A 404 2.43 8.59 16.28
CA HIS A 404 3.05 8.64 14.96
C HIS A 404 3.33 7.23 14.46
N THR A 405 2.99 6.97 13.20
CA THR A 405 3.12 5.68 12.50
C THR A 405 4.41 4.89 12.80
N PRO A 406 5.63 5.46 12.65
CA PRO A 406 6.87 4.76 13.03
C PRO A 406 6.86 4.25 14.48
N LYS A 407 6.36 5.03 15.44
CA LYS A 407 6.32 4.65 16.85
C LYS A 407 5.35 3.50 17.11
N LEU A 408 4.22 3.47 16.39
CA LEU A 408 3.26 2.38 16.42
C LEU A 408 3.88 1.08 15.89
N TYR A 409 4.54 1.12 14.73
CA TYR A 409 5.29 -0.03 14.22
C TYR A 409 6.43 -0.45 15.14
N ALA A 410 7.18 0.48 15.74
CA ALA A 410 8.24 0.16 16.68
C ALA A 410 7.72 -0.62 17.89
N ARG A 411 6.58 -0.19 18.47
CA ARG A 411 5.92 -0.89 19.59
C ARG A 411 5.46 -2.29 19.19
N PHE A 412 4.82 -2.44 18.02
CA PHE A 412 4.40 -3.73 17.49
C PHE A 412 5.60 -4.68 17.30
N LEU A 413 6.66 -4.22 16.65
CA LEU A 413 7.88 -5.01 16.39
C LEU A 413 8.65 -5.34 17.67
N ALA A 414 8.66 -4.46 18.67
CA ALA A 414 9.25 -4.72 19.99
C ALA A 414 8.51 -5.86 20.73
N THR A 415 7.17 -5.87 20.70
CA THR A 415 6.37 -6.96 21.26
C THR A 415 6.66 -8.29 20.55
N ALA A 416 6.71 -8.28 19.21
CA ALA A 416 7.05 -9.47 18.42
C ALA A 416 8.46 -10.00 18.75
N LEU A 417 9.45 -9.11 18.87
CA LEU A 417 10.83 -9.47 19.24
C LEU A 417 10.91 -10.06 20.65
N GLY A 418 10.23 -9.44 21.62
CA GLY A 418 10.19 -9.92 23.00
C GLY A 418 9.55 -11.30 23.12
N ASN A 419 8.49 -11.58 22.35
CA ASN A 419 7.86 -12.89 22.31
C ASN A 419 8.78 -13.94 21.66
N TYR A 420 9.46 -13.62 20.55
CA TYR A 420 10.48 -14.50 19.95
C TYR A 420 11.61 -14.85 20.93
N GLN A 421 12.10 -13.87 21.70
CA GLN A 421 13.15 -14.08 22.70
C GLN A 421 12.71 -14.97 23.88
N LYS A 422 11.46 -14.85 24.36
CA LYS A 422 10.91 -15.75 25.39
C LYS A 422 10.87 -17.21 24.92
N THR A 423 10.44 -17.44 23.67
CA THR A 423 10.40 -18.78 23.07
C THR A 423 11.80 -19.38 22.92
N GLN A 424 12.81 -18.58 22.59
CA GLN A 424 14.22 -19.00 22.55
C GLN A 424 14.80 -19.30 23.94
N GLY A 425 14.40 -18.53 24.97
CA GLY A 425 14.89 -18.69 26.35
C GLY A 425 14.35 -19.92 27.10
N THR A 426 13.32 -20.57 26.55
CA THR A 426 12.69 -21.75 27.17
C THR A 426 13.27 -23.02 26.53
N ALA A 427 14.33 -23.57 27.13
CA ALA A 427 15.03 -24.75 26.59
C ALA A 427 14.10 -25.99 26.49
N PRO A 428 14.24 -26.82 25.44
CA PRO A 428 13.29 -27.89 25.15
C PRO A 428 13.45 -29.10 26.08
N GLY A 429 12.61 -29.16 27.11
CA GLY A 429 12.27 -30.41 27.78
C GLY A 429 11.24 -31.20 26.96
N SER A 430 11.62 -32.37 26.46
CA SER A 430 10.81 -33.30 25.64
C SER A 430 10.42 -32.82 24.22
N SER A 431 11.19 -33.26 23.23
CA SER A 431 10.75 -33.28 21.83
C SER A 431 9.71 -34.39 21.62
N GLN A 432 8.42 -34.05 21.57
CA GLN A 432 7.46 -34.93 20.88
C GLN A 432 7.57 -34.69 19.37
N ILE A 433 8.21 -35.65 18.70
CA ILE A 433 8.24 -35.70 17.24
C ILE A 433 6.83 -36.08 16.77
N VAL A 434 6.04 -35.09 16.33
CA VAL A 434 4.81 -35.35 15.59
C VAL A 434 5.20 -35.64 14.14
N LEU A 435 5.40 -36.91 13.82
CA LEU A 435 5.47 -37.37 12.43
C LEU A 435 4.11 -37.14 11.76
N PRO A 436 4.06 -36.80 10.45
CA PRO A 436 2.81 -36.78 9.71
C PRO A 436 2.18 -38.17 9.72
N VAL A 437 0.90 -38.25 10.08
CA VAL A 437 0.16 -39.51 10.18
C VAL A 437 0.07 -40.18 8.82
N ASN A 438 0.74 -41.32 8.70
CA ASN A 438 0.75 -42.11 7.48
C ASN A 438 -0.48 -43.04 7.47
N THR A 439 -1.60 -42.58 6.92
CA THR A 439 -2.85 -43.35 6.86
C THR A 439 -2.78 -44.47 5.82
N GLY A 440 -2.03 -45.52 6.16
CA GLY A 440 -1.92 -46.73 5.33
C GLY A 440 -3.28 -47.43 5.18
N ALA A 441 -3.66 -47.69 3.93
CA ALA A 441 -4.92 -48.35 3.60
C ALA A 441 -5.00 -49.75 4.24
N SER A 442 -6.02 -49.97 5.08
CA SER A 442 -6.40 -51.30 5.56
C SER A 442 -7.74 -51.71 4.92
N ARG A 443 -7.72 -52.81 4.15
CA ARG A 443 -8.91 -53.40 3.55
C ARG A 443 -9.84 -53.97 4.62
N SER A 444 -11.15 -53.75 4.46
CA SER A 444 -12.19 -54.65 4.99
C SER A 444 -13.22 -54.93 3.89
N VAL A 445 -13.62 -56.19 3.74
CA VAL A 445 -14.43 -56.69 2.63
C VAL A 445 -15.89 -56.83 3.02
N ALA A 446 -16.77 -56.25 2.19
CA ALA A 446 -18.15 -56.63 1.90
C ALA A 446 -18.59 -55.75 0.70
N GLY A 447 -19.40 -56.17 -0.26
CA GLY A 447 -20.15 -57.39 -0.52
C GLY A 447 -21.12 -57.07 -1.69
N GLU A 448 -21.41 -58.04 -2.54
CA GLU A 448 -22.22 -57.97 -3.78
C GLU A 448 -23.54 -57.16 -3.61
N THR A 449 -24.13 -56.48 -4.62
CA THR A 449 -24.62 -57.03 -5.91
C THR A 449 -25.02 -55.96 -6.96
N ASP A 450 -24.84 -56.31 -8.24
CA ASP A 450 -25.70 -56.14 -9.44
C ASP A 450 -26.63 -54.91 -9.72
N LYS A 451 -26.58 -54.49 -11.01
CA LYS A 451 -27.70 -54.03 -11.90
C LYS A 451 -28.38 -52.67 -11.63
N GLU A 452 -29.05 -52.00 -12.59
CA GLU A 452 -29.08 -51.96 -14.09
C GLU A 452 -29.80 -50.63 -14.48
N ASN A 453 -29.65 -50.14 -15.72
CA ASN A 453 -30.59 -49.28 -16.49
C ASN A 453 -31.34 -48.09 -15.81
N SER A 454 -31.14 -46.85 -16.27
CA SER A 454 -31.78 -46.21 -17.44
C SER A 454 -33.01 -45.37 -17.08
N ASP A 455 -32.93 -44.05 -17.28
CA ASP A 455 -33.83 -43.22 -18.12
C ASP A 455 -33.56 -41.73 -17.82
N ASN A 456 -33.02 -40.93 -18.74
CA ASN A 456 -33.67 -40.31 -19.90
C ASN A 456 -34.69 -39.22 -19.52
N TRP A 457 -34.37 -37.94 -19.79
CA TRP A 457 -35.07 -37.21 -20.86
C TRP A 457 -34.47 -35.84 -21.27
N ARG A 458 -34.27 -35.69 -22.61
CA ARG A 458 -34.40 -34.50 -23.50
C ARG A 458 -33.73 -33.15 -23.11
N LYS A 459 -32.82 -32.59 -23.93
CA LYS A 459 -33.04 -31.85 -25.23
C LYS A 459 -33.85 -30.55 -25.04
N SER A 460 -33.61 -29.39 -25.68
CA SER A 460 -32.84 -28.96 -26.88
C SER A 460 -32.97 -27.40 -27.03
N TYR A 461 -32.43 -26.62 -27.99
CA TYR A 461 -31.50 -26.77 -29.14
C TYR A 461 -30.96 -25.36 -29.55
N VAL A 462 -29.65 -25.23 -29.84
CA VAL A 462 -29.02 -24.53 -31.00
C VAL A 462 -29.19 -22.99 -31.22
N ALA A 463 -28.16 -22.39 -31.81
CA ALA A 463 -27.96 -20.96 -32.09
C ALA A 463 -28.40 -20.49 -33.50
N GLN A 464 -28.61 -19.17 -33.67
CA GLN A 464 -28.06 -18.32 -34.75
C GLN A 464 -28.45 -16.83 -34.53
N GLY A 465 -27.75 -15.87 -35.14
CA GLY A 465 -27.95 -14.43 -34.93
C GLY A 465 -28.06 -13.60 -36.21
N CYS A 466 -28.19 -12.28 -36.10
CA CYS A 466 -27.90 -11.29 -37.16
C CYS A 466 -27.89 -9.83 -36.61
N ASP A 467 -27.36 -8.89 -37.39
CA ASP A 467 -27.13 -7.47 -37.02
C ASP A 467 -28.39 -6.57 -37.00
N SER A 468 -28.41 -5.52 -36.16
CA SER A 468 -28.55 -4.09 -36.58
C SER A 468 -28.89 -3.12 -35.43
N ALA A 469 -28.48 -1.85 -35.61
CA ALA A 469 -28.45 -0.75 -34.65
C ALA A 469 -29.77 -0.33 -33.94
N GLY A 470 -29.62 0.20 -32.71
CA GLY A 470 -30.63 1.01 -32.02
C GLY A 470 -30.19 1.44 -30.60
N LEU A 471 -30.12 2.75 -30.30
CA LEU A 471 -29.90 3.24 -28.93
C LEU A 471 -31.18 3.10 -28.09
N THR A 472 -31.07 2.56 -26.87
CA THR A 472 -31.80 3.05 -25.67
C THR A 472 -30.95 2.78 -24.42
N TYR A 473 -31.03 3.69 -23.45
CA TYR A 473 -30.28 3.69 -22.19
C TYR A 473 -31.23 3.49 -21.01
N TRP A 474 -30.99 2.46 -20.15
CA TRP A 474 -30.91 2.63 -18.67
C TRP A 474 -30.39 1.35 -17.96
N PRO A 475 -30.21 1.26 -16.60
CA PRO A 475 -29.19 0.42 -15.99
C PRO A 475 -29.73 -0.66 -15.05
N GLU A 476 -29.30 -1.91 -15.17
CA GLU A 476 -29.59 -2.92 -14.15
C GLU A 476 -28.47 -3.96 -14.07
N ALA A 477 -27.51 -3.70 -13.18
CA ALA A 477 -26.60 -4.71 -12.65
C ALA A 477 -26.97 -4.91 -11.18
N ALA A 478 -28.01 -5.72 -10.95
CA ALA A 478 -28.51 -6.02 -9.61
C ALA A 478 -27.42 -6.65 -8.72
N HIS A 479 -27.49 -6.34 -7.43
CA HIS A 479 -26.60 -6.92 -6.42
C HIS A 479 -26.75 -8.44 -6.33
N ALA A 480 -25.79 -9.18 -6.86
CA ALA A 480 -25.58 -10.58 -6.50
C ALA A 480 -24.73 -10.64 -5.22
N MET A 481 -25.38 -10.61 -4.05
CA MET A 481 -24.72 -10.92 -2.77
C MET A 481 -24.35 -12.40 -2.72
N GLY A 482 -23.16 -12.74 -3.26
CA GLY A 482 -22.45 -13.94 -2.83
C GLY A 482 -21.93 -13.74 -1.40
N SER A 483 -22.12 -14.71 -0.51
CA SER A 483 -21.52 -14.67 0.82
C SER A 483 -20.01 -14.90 0.71
N TRP A 484 -19.21 -13.85 0.94
CA TRP A 484 -17.75 -13.95 1.00
C TRP A 484 -17.29 -14.29 2.42
N PRO A 485 -16.27 -15.16 2.61
CA PRO A 485 -15.76 -15.51 3.94
C PRO A 485 -15.23 -14.28 4.70
N LYS A 486 -15.37 -14.30 6.03
CA LYS A 486 -14.86 -13.23 6.90
C LYS A 486 -13.34 -13.10 6.75
N LEU A 487 -12.89 -11.87 6.52
CA LEU A 487 -11.48 -11.50 6.47
C LEU A 487 -10.84 -11.72 7.85
N PHE A 488 -9.92 -12.67 7.97
CA PHE A 488 -9.20 -12.96 9.22
C PHE A 488 -7.68 -12.91 9.00
N GLY A 489 -6.95 -12.32 9.96
CA GLY A 489 -5.54 -12.67 10.19
C GLY A 489 -4.45 -11.70 9.72
N SER A 490 -4.64 -10.37 9.74
CA SER A 490 -3.51 -9.43 9.91
C SER A 490 -3.98 -8.04 10.36
N ASP A 491 -4.62 -7.29 9.46
CA ASP A 491 -4.85 -5.84 9.64
C ASP A 491 -5.78 -5.54 10.81
N ALA A 492 -6.84 -6.34 11.00
CA ALA A 492 -7.76 -6.17 12.13
C ALA A 492 -7.07 -6.33 13.51
N ALA A 493 -6.09 -7.23 13.63
CA ALA A 493 -5.39 -7.47 14.90
C ALA A 493 -4.29 -6.44 15.16
N LEU A 494 -3.58 -6.00 14.12
CA LEU A 494 -2.57 -4.94 14.22
C LEU A 494 -3.22 -3.61 14.66
N LEU A 495 -4.46 -3.36 14.22
CA LEU A 495 -5.28 -2.23 14.64
C LEU A 495 -5.93 -2.39 16.03
N HIS A 496 -6.31 -3.60 16.46
CA HIS A 496 -6.79 -3.83 17.84
C HIS A 496 -5.75 -3.50 18.92
N ILE A 497 -4.46 -3.63 18.62
CA ILE A 497 -3.35 -3.25 19.53
C ILE A 497 -3.25 -1.71 19.71
N MET A 498 -3.86 -0.92 18.82
CA MET A 498 -3.72 0.54 18.80
C MET A 498 -4.73 1.29 19.70
N ASP A 499 -5.73 0.62 20.28
CA ASP A 499 -6.82 1.30 21.02
C ASP A 499 -6.65 1.29 22.55
N GLY A 500 -5.66 2.06 23.01
CA GLY A 500 -5.55 2.50 24.40
C GLY A 500 -6.32 3.81 24.65
N ASN A 501 -7.65 3.72 24.74
CA ASN A 501 -8.58 4.72 25.30
C ASN A 501 -8.92 5.96 24.45
N GLN A 502 -10.19 6.07 24.04
CA GLN A 502 -11.06 7.23 24.37
C GLN A 502 -12.51 6.94 23.96
N ASN A 503 -13.40 6.79 24.96
CA ASN A 503 -14.83 7.01 24.80
C ASN A 503 -15.11 8.50 25.10
N ILE A 504 -15.74 9.20 24.16
CA ILE A 504 -16.48 10.43 24.43
C ILE A 504 -17.84 10.27 23.75
N ASP A 505 -18.82 9.84 24.55
CA ASP A 505 -20.22 10.22 24.39
C ASP A 505 -20.81 10.24 25.80
N GLY A 506 -21.47 11.34 26.16
CA GLY A 506 -22.04 11.52 27.49
C GLY A 506 -23.54 11.33 27.48
N ASN A 507 -24.06 10.48 28.36
CA ASN A 507 -25.26 10.81 29.12
C ASN A 507 -25.36 10.03 30.45
N ASP A 508 -26.07 10.62 31.41
CA ASP A 508 -26.19 10.25 32.83
C ASP A 508 -26.51 8.78 33.19
N GLY A 509 -26.07 8.33 34.39
CA GLY A 509 -26.78 7.25 35.11
C GLY A 509 -26.01 6.39 36.13
N ALA A 510 -25.88 6.87 37.37
CA ALA A 510 -25.80 6.09 38.63
C ALA A 510 -24.90 4.83 38.77
N GLY A 511 -23.82 4.97 39.58
CA GLY A 511 -23.50 4.04 40.68
C GLY A 511 -22.94 2.63 40.36
N GLY A 512 -21.62 2.52 40.23
CA GLY A 512 -20.87 1.26 40.29
C GLY A 512 -19.47 1.47 40.91
N GLN A 513 -18.98 0.51 41.69
CA GLN A 513 -17.63 0.57 42.29
C GLN A 513 -16.52 0.47 41.22
N PRO A 514 -15.31 1.03 41.47
CA PRO A 514 -14.21 0.96 40.52
C PRO A 514 -13.69 -0.48 40.37
N GLY A 515 -13.96 -1.09 39.22
CA GLY A 515 -13.27 -2.31 38.77
C GLY A 515 -11.79 -2.01 38.48
N ASN A 516 -10.92 -2.97 38.75
CA ASN A 516 -9.48 -2.74 38.72
C ASN A 516 -8.96 -2.69 37.27
N ILE A 517 -8.27 -1.60 36.92
CA ILE A 517 -7.85 -1.24 35.54
C ILE A 517 -6.88 -2.26 34.91
N GLU A 518 -6.29 -3.14 35.72
CA GLU A 518 -5.34 -4.17 35.28
C GLU A 518 -6.01 -5.35 34.56
N ASP A 519 -7.25 -5.73 34.91
CA ASP A 519 -7.89 -6.96 34.39
C ASP A 519 -8.32 -6.86 32.91
N GLU A 520 -8.79 -5.69 32.44
CA GLU A 520 -9.16 -5.50 31.03
C GLU A 520 -7.94 -5.48 30.10
N MET A 521 -6.80 -4.95 30.58
CA MET A 521 -5.54 -4.96 29.83
C MET A 521 -4.98 -6.39 29.67
N ILE A 522 -5.20 -7.26 30.67
CA ILE A 522 -4.87 -8.69 30.61
C ILE A 522 -5.76 -9.41 29.58
N THR A 523 -7.05 -9.07 29.50
CA THR A 523 -7.96 -9.65 28.50
C THR A 523 -7.55 -9.29 27.05
N SER A 524 -7.07 -8.06 26.80
CA SER A 524 -6.50 -7.69 25.50
C SER A 524 -5.20 -8.45 25.19
N LEU A 525 -4.35 -8.70 26.19
CA LEU A 525 -3.15 -9.53 26.06
C LEU A 525 -3.47 -11.00 25.75
N GLN A 526 -4.57 -11.56 26.27
CA GLN A 526 -5.02 -12.92 25.94
C GLN A 526 -5.44 -13.07 24.46
N SER A 527 -5.75 -11.97 23.75
CA SER A 527 -5.96 -12.03 22.29
C SER A 527 -4.65 -12.14 21.47
N LEU A 528 -3.50 -11.79 22.08
CA LEU A 528 -2.17 -11.99 21.48
C LEU A 528 -1.63 -13.42 21.68
N ASP A 529 -2.24 -14.21 22.58
CA ASP A 529 -1.92 -15.62 22.80
C ASP A 529 -2.51 -16.56 21.73
N ASN A 530 -3.24 -16.05 20.73
CA ASN A 530 -3.68 -16.88 19.61
C ASN A 530 -2.52 -17.13 18.61
N PRO A 531 -2.00 -18.36 18.46
CA PRO A 531 -0.86 -18.66 17.60
C PRO A 531 -1.14 -18.57 16.09
N GLU A 532 -2.39 -18.29 15.67
CA GLU A 532 -2.79 -18.22 14.25
C GLU A 532 -2.01 -17.20 13.41
N TRP A 533 -1.49 -16.10 13.99
CA TRP A 533 -0.64 -15.13 13.25
C TRP A 533 0.67 -15.75 12.73
N LEU A 534 1.08 -16.89 13.30
CA LEU A 534 2.22 -17.69 12.84
C LEU A 534 1.83 -18.76 11.80
N GLN A 535 0.55 -19.11 11.63
CA GLN A 535 0.18 -20.26 10.79
C GLN A 535 0.17 -19.97 9.29
N GLY A 536 -0.03 -18.72 8.85
CA GLY A 536 0.00 -18.33 7.44
C GLY A 536 1.31 -17.68 7.00
N MET A 537 1.80 -17.97 5.78
CA MET A 537 2.95 -17.28 5.17
C MET A 537 2.55 -16.08 4.29
N PHE A 538 1.25 -15.85 4.11
CA PHE A 538 0.71 -14.85 3.20
C PHE A 538 0.86 -13.39 3.69
N MET A 539 0.79 -12.46 2.73
CA MET A 539 0.52 -11.04 2.97
C MET A 539 -0.97 -10.80 3.33
N PRO A 540 -1.29 -9.67 3.97
CA PRO A 540 -2.66 -9.13 3.98
C PRO A 540 -3.21 -9.04 2.54
N GLY A 541 -4.49 -9.38 2.32
CA GLY A 541 -5.09 -9.48 0.98
C GLY A 541 -4.85 -10.79 0.22
N PHE A 542 -3.95 -11.68 0.70
CA PHE A 542 -3.57 -12.91 -0.01
C PHE A 542 -4.06 -14.18 0.70
N MET A 543 -5.35 -14.30 0.99
CA MET A 543 -5.89 -15.58 1.47
C MET A 543 -5.90 -16.63 0.34
N TRP A 544 -5.54 -17.86 0.67
CA TRP A 544 -5.90 -19.05 -0.11
C TRP A 544 -7.23 -19.57 0.46
N ASN A 545 -8.26 -19.73 -0.38
CA ASN A 545 -9.49 -20.39 0.06
C ASN A 545 -9.17 -21.86 0.31
N SER A 546 -9.05 -22.24 1.59
CA SER A 546 -8.85 -23.64 2.02
C SER A 546 -10.13 -24.49 1.90
N SER A 547 -11.17 -23.95 1.28
CA SER A 547 -12.50 -24.55 1.09
C SER A 547 -12.62 -25.43 -0.17
N GLU A 548 -11.53 -26.09 -0.57
CA GLU A 548 -11.53 -27.17 -1.58
C GLU A 548 -10.82 -28.41 -1.03
N ARG A 549 -11.45 -29.02 -0.02
CA ARG A 549 -11.36 -30.46 0.24
C ARG A 549 -12.79 -31.02 0.30
N GLY A 550 -13.24 -31.51 -0.84
CA GLY A 550 -14.39 -32.41 -0.98
C GLY A 550 -13.89 -33.74 -1.54
#